data_AF-A0A524NZ24-F1
#
_entry.id   AF-A0A524NZ24-F1
#
_cell.length_a   1.000
_cell.length_b   1.000
_cell.length_c   1.000
_cell.angle_alpha   90.00
_cell.angle_beta   90.00
_cell.angle_gamma   90.00
#
_symmetry.space_group_name_H-M   'P 1'
#
loop_
_entity.id
_entity.type
_entity.pdbx_description
1 polymer ?
#
loop_
_entity_poly.entity_id
_entity_poly.type
_entity_poly.pdbx_seq_one_letter_code
_entity_poly.pdbx_strand_id
1 'polypeptide(L)' 'MIQVANAPCSWGALEFELEGKSIGYRQVLDEMVQTGYAGTELGDWGFMP' A
#
# COMPACT_ATOMS: atom_id res chain seq x y z
N MET A 1 -8.07 14.51 -17.25
CA MET A 1 -6.94 13.64 -16.91
C MET A 1 -7.45 12.60 -15.92
N ILE A 2 -7.17 11.32 -16.13
CA ILE A 2 -7.60 10.23 -15.23
C ILE A 2 -6.52 10.02 -14.18
N GLN A 3 -6.91 9.86 -12.91
CA GLN A 3 -5.99 9.52 -11.81
C GLN A 3 -5.99 8.01 -11.60
N VAL A 4 -4.82 7.44 -11.34
CA VAL A 4 -4.63 5.99 -11.12
C VAL A 4 -4.12 5.77 -9.71
N ALA A 5 -4.74 4.85 -8.99
CA ALA A 5 -4.37 4.44 -7.64
C ALA A 5 -3.98 2.95 -7.61
N ASN A 6 -3.25 2.52 -6.58
CA ASN A 6 -2.95 1.11 -6.33
C ASN A 6 -3.27 0.75 -4.88
N ALA A 7 -3.65 -0.50 -4.64
CA ALA A 7 -3.90 -1.05 -3.32
C ALA A 7 -2.60 -1.45 -2.61
N PRO A 8 -2.52 -1.32 -1.27
CA PRO A 8 -1.32 -1.70 -0.51
C PRO A 8 -1.05 -3.22 -0.54
N CYS A 9 -2.02 -4.04 -0.93
CA CYS A 9 -1.86 -5.48 -1.13
C CYS A 9 -0.82 -5.84 -2.22
N SER A 10 -0.58 -4.95 -3.20
CA SER A 10 0.50 -5.09 -4.18
C SER A 10 1.90 -5.04 -3.56
N TRP A 11 2.01 -4.50 -2.34
CA TRP A 11 3.22 -4.47 -1.51
C TRP A 11 3.22 -5.51 -0.37
N GLY A 12 2.24 -6.42 -0.37
CA GLY A 12 2.13 -7.46 0.66
C GLY A 12 1.48 -7.01 1.97
N ALA A 13 0.82 -5.85 2.02
CA ALA A 13 -0.09 -5.53 3.11
C ALA A 13 -1.40 -6.31 2.92
N LEU A 14 -1.48 -7.48 3.53
CA LEU A 14 -2.58 -8.44 3.39
C LEU A 14 -3.18 -8.75 4.77
N GLU A 15 -4.48 -9.06 4.77
CA GLU A 15 -5.22 -9.47 5.97
C GLU A 15 -4.68 -10.77 6.60
N PHE A 16 -4.00 -11.60 5.81
CA PHE A 16 -3.43 -12.87 6.21
C PHE A 16 -1.91 -12.86 6.11
N GLU A 17 -1.24 -13.55 7.04
CA GLU A 17 0.20 -13.66 7.00
C GLU A 17 0.65 -14.53 5.82
N LEU A 18 1.34 -13.90 4.86
CA LEU A 18 2.24 -14.60 3.96
C LEU A 18 3.61 -14.76 4.61
N GLU A 19 4.37 -15.75 4.19
CA GLU A 19 5.76 -15.93 4.61
C GLU A 19 6.60 -14.72 4.18
N GLY A 20 6.78 -13.75 5.08
CA GLY A 20 7.51 -12.51 4.84
C GLY A 20 6.95 -11.37 5.67
N LYS A 21 7.80 -10.46 6.15
CA LYS A 21 7.33 -9.25 6.83
C LYS A 21 6.64 -8.33 5.81
N SER A 22 5.40 -7.93 6.09
CA SER A 22 4.81 -6.81 5.37
C SER A 22 5.61 -5.54 5.69
N ILE A 23 5.78 -4.70 4.67
CA ILE A 23 6.38 -3.39 4.86
C ILE A 23 5.34 -2.42 5.42
N GLY A 24 5.78 -1.46 6.23
CA GLY A 24 4.88 -0.50 6.87
C GLY A 24 4.30 0.52 5.90
N TYR A 25 3.15 1.12 6.25
CA TYR A 25 2.40 2.04 5.40
C TYR A 25 3.24 3.20 4.82
N ARG A 26 4.22 3.72 5.56
CA ARG A 26 5.08 4.81 5.07
C ARG A 26 5.86 4.40 3.83
N GLN A 27 6.48 3.22 3.87
CA GLN A 27 7.27 2.73 2.73
C GLN A 27 6.36 2.46 1.53
N VAL A 28 5.17 1.88 1.75
CA VAL A 28 4.18 1.67 0.69
C VAL A 28 3.79 2.99 0.02
N LEU A 29 3.48 4.02 0.81
CA LEU A 29 3.11 5.33 0.30
C LEU A 29 4.26 6.01 -0.46
N ASP A 30 5.48 5.94 0.07
CA ASP A 30 6.67 6.50 -0.59
C ASP A 30 6.93 5.82 -1.94
N GLU A 31 6.83 4.50 -2.01
CA GLU A 31 7.02 3.72 -3.25
C GLU A 31 5.89 3.94 -4.26
N MET A 32 4.63 4.10 -3.80
CA MET A 32 3.50 4.47 -4.67
C MET A 32 3.72 5.83 -5.34
N VAL A 33 4.19 6.83 -4.58
CA VAL A 33 4.55 8.14 -5.14
C VAL A 33 5.70 8.01 -6.13
N GLN A 34 6.74 7.26 -5.79
CA GLN A 34 7.90 7.03 -6.66
C GLN A 34 7.51 6.35 -7.99
N THR A 35 6.50 5.48 -7.97
CA THR A 35 6.00 4.75 -9.15
C THR A 35 4.95 5.52 -9.95
N GLY A 36 4.49 6.68 -9.47
CA GLY A 36 3.57 7.57 -10.18
C GLY A 36 2.09 7.30 -9.92
N TYR A 37 1.74 6.51 -8.90
CA TYR A 37 0.36 6.41 -8.45
C TYR A 37 -0.09 7.70 -7.76
N ALA A 38 -1.32 8.11 -8.05
CA ALA A 38 -1.93 9.32 -7.49
C ALA A 38 -2.64 9.08 -6.15
N GLY A 39 -2.76 7.82 -5.71
CA GLY A 39 -3.41 7.48 -4.45
C GLY A 39 -3.43 5.99 -4.15
N THR A 40 -4.08 5.65 -3.04
CA THR A 40 -4.29 4.28 -2.54
C THR A 40 -5.56 4.21 -1.70
N GLU A 41 -6.01 3.01 -1.42
CA GLU A 41 -6.99 2.75 -0.36
C GLU A 41 -6.28 2.61 1.00
N LEU A 42 -7.06 2.61 2.09
CA LEU A 42 -6.50 2.64 3.45
C LEU A 42 -5.85 1.33 3.90
N GLY A 43 -6.10 0.23 3.19
CA GLY A 43 -5.75 -1.11 3.64
C GLY A 43 -6.58 -1.56 4.84
N ASP A 44 -6.06 -2.56 5.56
CA ASP A 44 -6.75 -3.16 6.70
C ASP A 44 -6.74 -2.27 7.94
N TRP A 45 -7.61 -2.60 8.88
CA TRP A 45 -7.67 -1.92 10.17
C TRP A 45 -6.30 -1.95 10.88
N GLY A 46 -5.79 -0.76 11.18
CA GLY A 46 -4.50 -0.58 11.85
C GLY A 46 -3.28 -0.55 10.92
N PHE A 47 -3.46 -0.66 9.60
CA PHE A 47 -2.36 -0.49 8.64
C PHE A 47 -1.87 0.97 8.59
N MET A 48 -2.81 1.91 8.43
CA MET A 48 -2.58 3.35 8.56
C MET A 48 -3.11 3.85 9.92
N PRO A 49 -2.51 4.92 10.50
CA PRO A 49 -2.95 5.51 11.76
C PRO A 49 -4.33 6.17 11.68
#